data_AF-A0AAD9KGP1-F1
#
_entry.id   AF-A0AAD9KGP1-F1
#
_cell.length_a   1.000
_cell.length_b   1.000
_cell.length_c   1.000
_cell.angle_alpha   90.00
_cell.angle_beta   90.00
_cell.angle_gamma   90.00
#
_symmetry.space_group_name_H-M   'P 1'
#
loop_
_entity.id
_entity.type
_entity.pdbx_description
1 polymer ?
#
loop_
_entity_poly.entity_id
_entity_poly.type
_entity_poly.pdbx_seq_one_letter_code
_entity_poly.pdbx_strand_id
1 'polypeptide(L)'
;MPDLNMAGYTVYWCQGSQNDFTCDTDLEWQTLPASARNVTIALPANDTYFEYLFGMSAETTDASSGIVWSTCVYEDGKVSAPPRIKIKERYSHSLKISLEKPSCAESRGYITGYNVLYCRLNKEGNCDGT
;
A
#
# COMPACT_ATOMS: atom_id res chain seq x y z
N MET A 1 -25.71 2.24 12.60
CA MET A 1 -25.17 1.34 11.56
C MET A 1 -25.57 -0.06 11.98
N PRO A 2 -26.28 -0.84 11.14
CA PRO A 2 -26.59 -2.21 11.51
C PRO A 2 -25.27 -2.98 11.60
N ASP A 3 -25.14 -3.84 12.61
CA ASP A 3 -24.04 -4.77 12.76
C ASP A 3 -23.98 -5.65 11.51
N LEU A 4 -23.06 -5.33 10.61
CA LEU A 4 -22.77 -6.16 9.45
C LEU A 4 -22.24 -7.48 9.97
N ASN A 5 -23.10 -8.50 9.95
CA ASN A 5 -22.75 -9.85 10.37
C ASN A 5 -21.82 -10.44 9.30
N MET A 6 -20.55 -10.11 9.44
CA MET A 6 -19.52 -10.43 8.47
C MET A 6 -19.25 -11.93 8.48
N ALA A 7 -19.50 -12.59 7.35
CA ALA A 7 -19.25 -14.00 7.18
C ALA A 7 -17.77 -14.27 6.91
N GLY A 8 -17.10 -13.39 6.17
CA GLY A 8 -15.70 -13.55 5.83
C GLY A 8 -15.22 -12.61 4.75
N TYR A 9 -14.10 -12.99 4.14
CA TYR A 9 -13.48 -12.28 3.03
C TYR A 9 -13.21 -13.26 1.89
N THR A 10 -13.20 -12.78 0.67
CA THR A 10 -12.65 -13.53 -0.47
C THR A 10 -11.49 -12.74 -1.04
N VAL A 11 -10.34 -13.39 -1.19
CA VAL A 11 -9.16 -12.82 -1.85
C VAL A 11 -9.07 -13.40 -3.24
N TYR A 12 -8.82 -12.56 -4.22
CA TYR A 12 -8.74 -12.88 -5.63
C TYR A 12 -7.36 -12.54 -6.17
N TRP A 13 -6.87 -13.34 -7.11
CA TRP A 13 -5.63 -13.02 -7.82
C TRP A 13 -5.62 -13.61 -9.23
N CYS A 14 -4.89 -12.96 -10.13
CA CYS A 14 -4.67 -13.40 -11.50
C CYS A 14 -3.43 -12.71 -12.05
N GLN A 15 -2.87 -13.24 -13.15
CA GLN A 15 -1.88 -12.50 -13.92
C GLN A 15 -2.62 -11.53 -14.86
N GLY A 16 -2.10 -10.32 -15.06
CA GLY A 16 -2.76 -9.24 -15.78
C GLY A 16 -2.10 -7.88 -15.60
N SER A 17 -2.79 -6.84 -16.10
CA SER A 17 -2.30 -5.46 -16.08
C SER A 17 -2.89 -4.65 -14.93
N GLN A 18 -2.02 -4.05 -14.11
CA GLN A 18 -2.42 -3.12 -13.03
C GLN A 18 -2.98 -1.79 -13.54
N ASN A 19 -2.80 -1.45 -14.81
CA ASN A 19 -3.26 -0.15 -15.35
C ASN A 19 -4.77 -0.10 -15.56
N ASP A 20 -5.38 -1.23 -15.92
CA ASP A 20 -6.79 -1.38 -16.28
C ASP A 20 -7.50 -2.45 -15.44
N PHE A 21 -6.77 -3.15 -14.56
CA PHE A 21 -7.28 -4.22 -13.69
C PHE A 21 -7.89 -5.39 -14.48
N THR A 22 -7.31 -5.68 -15.65
CA THR A 22 -7.72 -6.79 -16.51
C THR A 22 -6.85 -8.01 -16.24
N CYS A 23 -7.49 -9.17 -16.00
CA CYS A 23 -6.80 -10.45 -15.92
C CYS A 23 -6.54 -11.01 -17.33
N ASP A 24 -5.30 -11.44 -17.58
CA ASP A 24 -4.89 -12.19 -18.76
C ASP A 24 -5.09 -13.70 -18.57
N THR A 25 -5.19 -14.15 -17.32
CA THR A 25 -5.44 -15.54 -16.94
C THR A 25 -6.78 -15.70 -16.24
N ASP A 26 -7.16 -16.95 -15.97
CA ASP A 26 -8.28 -17.24 -15.09
C ASP A 26 -8.09 -16.59 -13.72
N LEU A 27 -9.21 -16.10 -13.18
CA LEU A 27 -9.27 -15.51 -11.85
C LEU A 27 -9.27 -16.62 -10.81
N GLU A 28 -8.27 -16.64 -9.95
CA GLU A 28 -8.19 -17.54 -8.80
C GLU A 28 -8.74 -16.83 -7.56
N TRP A 29 -9.28 -17.61 -6.61
CA TRP A 29 -9.79 -17.05 -5.36
C TRP A 29 -9.69 -18.00 -4.17
N GLN A 30 -9.69 -17.41 -2.98
CA GLN A 30 -9.72 -18.12 -1.71
C GLN A 30 -10.63 -17.40 -0.72
N THR A 31 -11.54 -18.15 -0.09
CA THR A 31 -12.38 -17.65 0.99
C THR A 31 -11.66 -17.76 2.33
N LEU A 32 -11.86 -16.75 3.17
CA LEU A 32 -11.23 -16.59 4.47
C LEU A 32 -12.30 -16.31 5.53
N PRO A 33 -12.15 -16.83 6.75
CA PRO A 33 -13.06 -16.51 7.85
C PRO A 33 -12.96 -15.03 8.23
N ALA A 34 -14.01 -14.48 8.84
CA ALA A 34 -14.02 -13.08 9.30
C ALA A 34 -12.91 -12.75 10.32
N SER A 35 -12.36 -13.75 11.00
CA SER A 35 -11.24 -13.60 11.93
C SER A 35 -9.87 -13.51 11.25
N ALA A 36 -9.78 -13.77 9.94
CA ALA A 36 -8.52 -13.73 9.21
C ALA A 36 -7.93 -12.31 9.21
N ARG A 37 -6.59 -12.25 9.31
CA ARG A 37 -5.82 -11.00 9.28
C ARG A 37 -4.76 -10.98 8.18
N ASN A 38 -4.36 -12.16 7.72
CA ASN A 38 -3.40 -12.37 6.66
C ASN A 38 -3.72 -13.67 5.91
N VAL A 39 -3.20 -13.78 4.70
CA VAL A 39 -3.23 -15.00 3.88
C VAL A 39 -1.92 -15.09 3.11
N THR A 40 -1.42 -16.29 2.92
CA THR A 40 -0.27 -16.56 2.06
C THR A 40 -0.76 -17.29 0.82
N ILE A 41 -0.48 -16.71 -0.35
CA ILE A 41 -0.85 -17.28 -1.64
C ILE A 41 0.44 -17.73 -2.32
N ALA A 42 0.50 -19.00 -2.70
CA ALA A 42 1.62 -19.52 -3.46
C ALA A 42 1.37 -19.23 -4.95
N LEU A 43 2.18 -18.35 -5.53
CA LEU A 43 2.17 -18.09 -6.96
C LEU A 43 3.16 -19.03 -7.67
N PRO A 44 2.90 -19.40 -8.94
CA PRO A 44 3.88 -20.10 -9.76
C PRO A 44 5.23 -19.37 -9.72
N ALA A 45 6.32 -20.13 -9.67
CA ALA A 45 7.68 -19.58 -9.66
C ALA A 45 8.00 -18.96 -11.03
N ASN A 46 7.63 -17.69 -11.20
CA ASN A 46 8.05 -16.82 -12.27
C ASN A 46 8.39 -15.45 -11.69
N ASP A 47 9.41 -14.78 -12.22
CA ASP A 47 9.96 -13.51 -11.70
C ASP A 47 9.04 -12.29 -11.95
N THR A 48 7.79 -12.50 -12.39
CA THR A 48 6.86 -11.44 -12.80
C THR A 48 5.66 -11.27 -11.86
N TYR A 49 5.86 -11.30 -10.53
CA TYR A 49 4.78 -10.97 -9.57
C TYR A 49 4.20 -9.55 -9.77
N PHE A 50 4.89 -8.64 -10.44
CA PHE A 50 4.35 -7.33 -10.84
C PHE A 50 3.21 -7.42 -11.86
N GLU A 51 3.12 -8.55 -12.54
CA GLU A 51 2.03 -8.87 -13.46
C GLU A 51 0.87 -9.50 -12.70
N TYR A 52 0.86 -9.53 -11.37
CA TYR A 52 -0.28 -10.03 -10.62
C TYR A 52 -1.17 -8.90 -10.11
N LEU A 53 -2.46 -9.13 -10.29
CA LEU A 53 -3.53 -8.38 -9.65
C LEU A 53 -3.95 -9.10 -8.39
N PHE A 54 -4.19 -8.33 -7.34
CA PHE A 54 -4.76 -8.85 -6.10
C PHE A 54 -6.01 -8.04 -5.79
N GLY A 55 -7.11 -8.72 -5.51
CA GLY A 55 -8.39 -8.13 -5.16
C GLY A 55 -8.96 -8.75 -3.90
N MET A 56 -9.89 -8.04 -3.26
CA MET A 56 -10.58 -8.54 -2.08
C MET A 56 -12.04 -8.10 -2.10
N SER A 57 -12.93 -8.97 -1.64
CA SER A 57 -14.30 -8.63 -1.28
C SER A 57 -14.56 -8.99 0.19
N ALA A 58 -15.45 -8.23 0.81
CA ALA A 58 -16.04 -8.54 2.10
C ALA A 58 -17.38 -9.24 1.88
N GLU A 59 -17.59 -10.34 2.61
CA GLU A 59 -18.76 -11.20 2.47
C GLU A 59 -19.63 -11.16 3.73
N THR A 60 -20.93 -11.09 3.51
CA THR A 60 -21.98 -11.30 4.53
C THR A 60 -22.73 -12.58 4.20
N THR A 61 -23.73 -12.96 5.00
CA THR A 61 -24.59 -14.11 4.69
C THR A 61 -25.33 -13.98 3.37
N ASP A 62 -25.67 -12.75 2.97
CA ASP A 62 -26.63 -12.50 1.88
C ASP A 62 -26.09 -11.58 0.77
N ALA A 63 -24.88 -11.03 0.93
CA ALA A 63 -24.31 -10.04 0.02
C ALA A 63 -22.78 -10.00 0.04
N SER A 64 -22.21 -9.52 -1.06
CA SER A 64 -20.79 -9.22 -1.24
C SER A 64 -20.57 -7.72 -1.45
N SER A 65 -19.41 -7.20 -1.03
CA SER A 65 -19.00 -5.83 -1.36
C SER A 65 -18.62 -5.64 -2.84
N GLY A 66 -18.47 -6.74 -3.59
CA GLY A 66 -17.75 -6.73 -4.87
C GLY A 66 -16.24 -6.64 -4.68
N ILE A 67 -15.50 -6.92 -5.76
CA ILE A 67 -14.04 -6.97 -5.76
C ILE A 67 -13.47 -5.55 -5.74
N VAL A 68 -12.64 -5.28 -4.73
CA VAL A 68 -11.79 -4.09 -4.66
C VAL A 68 -10.35 -4.51 -4.99
N TRP A 69 -9.84 -4.02 -6.11
CA TRP A 69 -8.47 -4.30 -6.55
C TRP A 69 -7.45 -3.47 -5.77
N SER A 70 -6.31 -4.10 -5.46
CA SER A 70 -5.15 -3.40 -4.92
C SER A 70 -4.56 -2.49 -5.99
N THR A 71 -4.32 -1.23 -5.62
CA THR A 71 -3.66 -0.26 -6.51
C THR A 71 -2.14 -0.41 -6.50
N CYS A 72 -1.58 -1.14 -5.54
CA CYS A 72 -0.13 -1.24 -5.33
C CYS A 72 0.26 -2.59 -4.73
N VAL A 73 1.29 -3.21 -5.29
CA VAL A 73 1.92 -4.42 -4.74
C VAL A 73 3.31 -4.06 -4.25
N TYR A 74 3.62 -4.48 -3.02
CA TYR A 74 4.90 -4.21 -2.37
C TYR A 74 5.69 -5.50 -2.21
N GLU A 75 7.00 -5.39 -2.36
CA GLU A 75 7.96 -6.43 -2.07
C GLU A 75 8.40 -6.35 -0.61
N ASP A 76 8.35 -7.48 0.07
CA ASP A 76 8.89 -7.58 1.41
C ASP A 76 10.41 -7.34 1.41
N GLY A 77 10.90 -6.62 2.41
CA GLY A 77 12.32 -6.27 2.54
C GLY A 77 12.85 -5.23 1.54
N LYS A 78 12.06 -4.75 0.57
CA LYS A 78 12.51 -3.65 -0.30
C LYS A 78 12.41 -2.29 0.37
N VAL A 79 13.43 -1.47 0.10
CA VAL A 79 13.45 -0.07 0.56
C VAL A 79 12.53 0.77 -0.33
N SER A 80 11.67 1.55 0.31
CA SER A 80 10.80 2.51 -0.37
C SER A 80 11.58 3.75 -0.81
N ALA A 81 11.11 4.44 -1.86
CA ALA A 81 11.64 5.74 -2.21
C ALA A 81 11.33 6.76 -1.10
N PRO A 82 12.22 7.73 -0.84
CA PRO A 82 11.96 8.73 0.21
C PRO A 82 10.73 9.57 -0.15
N PRO A 83 9.92 9.98 0.86
CA PRO A 83 8.81 10.88 0.63
C PRO A 83 9.31 12.27 0.22
N ARG A 84 8.52 12.99 -0.57
CA ARG A 84 8.83 14.39 -0.89
C ARG A 84 8.34 15.27 0.24
N ILE A 85 9.23 16.08 0.82
CA ILE A 85 8.90 17.00 1.92
C ILE A 85 8.47 18.35 1.33
N LYS A 86 7.30 18.84 1.73
CA LYS A 86 6.82 20.19 1.40
C LYS A 86 6.53 20.97 2.68
N ILE A 87 7.05 22.19 2.79
CA ILE A 87 6.69 23.11 3.89
C ILE A 87 5.34 23.72 3.55
N LYS A 88 4.35 23.52 4.42
CA LYS A 88 2.99 24.05 4.25
C LYS A 88 2.85 25.41 4.90
N GLU A 89 3.28 25.53 6.15
CA GLU A 89 3.15 26.75 6.94
C GLU A 89 4.41 26.94 7.79
N ARG A 90 4.76 28.20 8.04
CA ARG A 90 5.88 28.60 8.92
C ARG A 90 5.35 29.46 10.05
N TYR A 91 5.66 29.06 11.28
CA TYR A 91 5.37 29.82 12.49
C TYR A 91 6.69 30.28 13.12
N SER A 92 6.62 31.11 14.16
CA SER A 92 7.80 31.65 14.85
C SER A 92 8.72 30.56 15.45
N HIS A 93 8.14 29.46 15.94
CA HIS A 93 8.86 28.37 16.59
C HIS A 93 8.45 26.97 16.11
N SER A 94 7.67 26.88 15.03
CA SER A 94 7.24 25.59 14.49
C SER A 94 7.10 25.62 12.97
N LEU A 95 7.23 24.46 12.35
CA LEU A 95 7.03 24.25 10.93
C LEU A 95 5.98 23.18 10.75
N LYS A 96 5.02 23.43 9.86
CA LYS A 96 4.09 22.41 9.40
C LYS A 96 4.58 21.88 8.07
N ILE A 97 4.94 20.60 8.03
CA ILE A 97 5.39 19.91 6.82
C ILE A 97 4.34 18.90 6.37
N SER A 98 4.31 18.61 5.08
CA SER A 98 3.59 17.46 4.53
C SER A 98 4.58 16.53 3.86
N LEU A 99 4.43 15.24 4.13
CA LEU A 99 5.15 14.16 3.45
C LEU A 99 4.26 13.63 2.32
N GLU A 100 4.72 13.75 1.09
CA GLU A 100 4.05 13.16 -0.07
C GLU A 100 4.64 11.78 -0.32
N LYS A 101 3.80 10.74 -0.21
CA LYS A 101 4.20 9.34 -0.43
C LYS A 101 4.62 9.17 -1.90
N PRO A 102 5.71 8.43 -2.19
CA PRO A 102 6.05 8.07 -3.55
C PRO A 102 4.91 7.28 -4.21
N SER A 103 4.77 7.43 -5.51
CA SER A 103 3.87 6.60 -6.31
C SER A 103 4.32 5.13 -6.29
N CYS A 104 3.42 4.22 -6.62
CA CYS A 104 3.73 2.78 -6.64
C CYS A 104 4.65 2.39 -7.81
N ALA A 105 4.75 3.24 -8.83
CA ALA A 105 5.78 3.13 -9.87
C ALA A 105 7.18 3.54 -9.36
N GLU A 106 7.25 4.53 -8.46
CA GLU A 106 8.51 5.01 -7.87
C GLU A 106 8.98 4.12 -6.71
N SER A 107 8.08 3.36 -6.08
CA SER A 107 8.42 2.60 -4.89
C SER A 107 7.77 1.24 -4.79
N ARG A 108 8.62 0.24 -4.53
CA ARG A 108 8.26 -1.17 -4.34
C ARG A 108 8.30 -1.64 -2.89
N GLY A 109 8.79 -0.80 -1.97
CA GLY A 109 8.82 -1.10 -0.54
C GLY A 109 7.57 -0.58 0.17
N TYR A 110 7.03 -1.36 1.11
CA TYR A 110 5.96 -0.89 2.00
C TYR A 110 6.53 0.00 3.11
N ILE A 111 6.01 1.22 3.24
CA ILE A 111 6.45 2.17 4.27
C ILE A 111 5.70 1.88 5.58
N THR A 112 6.42 1.50 6.62
CA THR A 112 5.88 1.30 7.98
C THR A 112 6.02 2.54 8.86
N GLY A 113 6.92 3.47 8.53
CA GLY A 113 7.15 4.69 9.28
C GLY A 113 8.22 5.59 8.66
N TYR A 114 8.42 6.77 9.23
CA TYR A 114 9.42 7.75 8.79
C TYR A 114 10.27 8.21 9.98
N ASN A 115 11.59 8.28 9.78
CA ASN A 115 12.50 8.97 10.68
C ASN A 115 12.74 10.40 10.15
N VAL A 116 12.17 11.40 10.81
CA VAL A 116 12.30 12.80 10.41
C VAL A 116 13.43 13.46 11.20
N LEU A 117 14.48 13.86 10.48
CA LEU A 117 15.61 14.59 11.04
C LEU A 117 15.54 16.04 10.56
N TYR A 118 15.84 16.98 11.45
CA TYR A 118 15.89 18.41 11.14
C TYR A 118 17.10 19.05 11.83
N CYS A 119 17.56 20.16 11.28
CA CYS A 119 18.66 20.94 11.83
C CYS A 119 18.44 22.43 11.56
N ARG A 120 19.15 23.25 12.32
CA ARG A 120 19.19 24.69 12.09
C ARG A 120 20.27 24.99 11.05
N LEU A 121 19.89 25.74 10.02
CA LEU A 121 20.85 26.19 9.01
C LEU A 121 21.70 27.36 9.55
N ASN A 122 22.99 27.34 9.25
CA ASN A 122 23.91 28.43 9.51
C ASN A 122 23.79 29.54 8.43
N LYS A 123 24.61 30.59 8.51
CA LYS A 123 24.56 31.71 7.54
C LYS A 123 24.95 31.32 6.11
N GLU A 124 25.71 30.24 5.94
CA GLU A 124 26.07 29.69 4.63
C GLU A 124 25.02 28.70 4.10
N GLY A 125 23.94 28.44 4.85
CA GLY A 125 22.92 27.46 4.48
C GLY A 125 23.31 26.01 4.80
N ASN A 126 24.38 25.80 5.56
CA ASN A 126 24.82 24.48 5.99
C ASN A 126 24.10 24.05 7.28
N CYS A 127 23.89 22.75 7.35
CA CYS A 127 23.30 22.05 8.48
C CYS A 127 24.43 21.57 9.40
N ASP A 128 24.87 22.41 10.35
CA ASP A 128 25.76 21.96 11.42
C ASP A 128 24.91 21.16 12.42
N GLY A 129 24.74 19.88 12.12
CA GLY A 129 24.09 18.94 13.02
C GLY A 129 24.83 18.90 14.35
N THR A 130 24.09 18.93 15.45
CA THR A 130 24.53 18.26 16.69
C THR A 130 24.27 16.77 16.58
#